data_AF-A0A848HKA0-F1
#
_entry.id   AF-A0A848HKA0-F1
#
_cell.length_a   1.000
_cell.length_b   1.000
_cell.length_c   1.000
_cell.angle_alpha   90.00
_cell.angle_beta   90.00
_cell.angle_gamma   90.00
#
_symmetry.space_group_name_H-M   'P 1'
#
loop_
_entity.id
_entity.type
_entity.pdbx_description
1 polymer ?
#
loop_
_entity_poly.entity_id
_entity_poly.type
_entity_poly.pdbx_seq_one_letter_code
_entity_poly.pdbx_strand_id
1 'polypeptide(L)'
;MNNGVPPDVLKLVERLEGGGVPHEQAKVLADVISAERKWADARYLPRDDLAYELLPLKASIDKVDAKVDRLEMKIDKSAAELKIEIMRWTVALWFLQVGFVTALVFKLTG
;
A
#
# COMPACT_ATOMS: atom_id res chain seq x y z
N MET A 1 -27.02 10.71 -3.12
CA MET A 1 -28.08 9.69 -3.28
C MET A 1 -28.63 9.76 -4.70
N ASN A 2 -27.96 9.12 -5.65
CA ASN A 2 -28.51 8.96 -7.00
C ASN A 2 -29.44 7.74 -6.93
N ASN A 3 -30.73 8.00 -6.77
CA ASN A 3 -31.75 6.96 -6.76
C ASN A 3 -31.62 6.16 -8.06
N GLY A 4 -31.34 4.86 -7.94
CA GLY A 4 -31.33 3.92 -9.06
C GLY A 4 -32.70 3.91 -9.73
N VAL A 5 -32.88 4.74 -10.74
CA VAL A 5 -34.04 4.68 -11.62
C VAL A 5 -33.94 3.31 -12.32
N PRO A 6 -34.92 2.41 -12.15
CA PRO A 6 -34.95 1.15 -12.87
C PRO A 6 -34.76 1.45 -14.36
N PRO A 7 -33.92 0.69 -15.08
CA PRO A 7 -33.79 0.88 -16.51
C PRO A 7 -35.18 0.77 -17.12
N ASP A 8 -35.63 1.87 -17.72
CA ASP A 8 -36.91 1.95 -18.39
C ASP A 8 -36.77 1.14 -19.68
N VAL A 9 -37.07 -0.16 -19.57
CA VAL A 9 -36.94 -1.15 -20.64
C VAL A 9 -37.69 -0.65 -21.88
N LEU A 10 -38.81 0.07 -21.69
CA LEU A 10 -39.59 0.66 -22.76
C LEU A 10 -38.78 1.70 -23.56
N LYS A 11 -38.10 2.63 -22.88
CA LYS A 11 -37.22 3.61 -23.53
C LYS A 11 -36.00 2.97 -24.20
N LEU A 12 -35.54 1.85 -23.67
CA LEU A 12 -34.42 1.10 -24.25
C LEU A 12 -34.86 0.40 -25.54
N VAL A 13 -36.05 -0.19 -25.56
CA VAL A 13 -36.68 -0.75 -26.77
C VAL A 13 -36.91 0.35 -27.81
N GLU A 14 -37.53 1.48 -27.45
CA GLU A 14 -37.76 2.60 -28.38
C GLU A 14 -36.46 3.12 -29.00
N ARG A 15 -35.38 3.17 -28.23
CA ARG A 15 -34.05 3.57 -28.72
C ARG A 15 -33.44 2.57 -29.69
N LEU A 16 -33.64 1.27 -29.44
CA LEU A 16 -33.15 0.20 -30.31
C LEU A 16 -33.96 0.14 -31.61
N GLU A 17 -35.27 0.33 -31.53
CA GLU A 17 -36.15 0.46 -32.70
C GLU A 17 -35.81 1.69 -33.54
N GLY A 18 -35.57 2.83 -32.89
CA GLY A 18 -35.09 4.04 -33.56
C GLY A 18 -33.73 3.87 -34.24
N GLY A 19 -32.95 2.86 -33.84
CA GLY A 19 -31.69 2.44 -34.47
C GLY A 19 -31.84 1.40 -35.57
N GLY A 20 -33.07 1.00 -35.92
CA GLY A 20 -33.37 0.02 -36.96
C GLY A 20 -33.40 -1.44 -36.49
N VAL A 21 -33.38 -1.71 -35.18
CA VAL A 21 -33.52 -3.05 -34.63
C VAL A 21 -35.02 -3.44 -34.64
N PRO A 22 -35.40 -4.62 -35.19
CA PRO A 22 -36.78 -5.09 -35.13
C PRO A 22 -37.30 -5.19 -33.69
N HIS A 23 -38.56 -4.81 -33.46
CA HIS A 23 -39.20 -4.73 -32.13
C HIS A 23 -38.93 -5.94 -31.23
N GLU A 24 -39.10 -7.15 -31.77
CA GLU A 24 -38.88 -8.39 -31.02
C GLU A 24 -37.42 -8.57 -30.59
N GLN A 25 -36.46 -8.19 -31.43
CA GLN A 25 -35.04 -8.23 -31.06
C GLN A 25 -34.67 -7.10 -30.10
N ALA A 26 -35.26 -5.92 -30.26
CA ALA A 26 -35.08 -4.79 -29.37
C ALA A 26 -35.54 -5.11 -27.95
N LYS A 27 -36.67 -5.81 -27.81
CA LYS A 27 -37.21 -6.26 -26.52
C LYS A 27 -36.30 -7.26 -25.82
N VAL A 28 -35.86 -8.30 -26.54
CA VAL A 28 -34.94 -9.30 -25.99
C VAL A 28 -33.61 -8.67 -25.58
N LEU A 29 -33.07 -7.75 -26.39
CA LEU A 29 -31.81 -7.08 -26.08
C LEU A 29 -31.96 -6.13 -24.88
N ALA A 30 -33.06 -5.40 -24.79
CA ALA A 30 -33.37 -4.54 -23.64
C ALA A 30 -33.49 -5.34 -22.34
N ASP A 31 -34.13 -6.51 -22.39
CA ASP A 31 -34.24 -7.42 -21.24
C ASP A 31 -32.86 -7.92 -20.80
N VAL A 32 -32.01 -8.36 -21.73
CA VAL A 32 -30.62 -8.79 -21.43
C VAL A 32 -29.80 -7.67 -20.81
N ILE A 33 -29.82 -6.47 -21.41
CA ILE A 33 -29.10 -5.29 -20.89
C ILE A 33 -29.59 -4.92 -19.48
N SER A 34 -30.91 -5.01 -19.24
CA SER A 34 -31.47 -4.72 -17.92
C SER A 34 -31.04 -5.76 -16.87
N ALA A 35 -30.95 -7.04 -17.27
CA ALA A 35 -30.51 -8.12 -16.40
C ALA A 35 -29.01 -8.00 -16.08
N GLU A 36 -28.17 -7.72 -17.08
CA GLU A 36 -26.73 -7.50 -16.87
C GLU A 36 -26.46 -6.31 -15.95
N ARG A 37 -27.19 -5.20 -16.13
CA ARG A 37 -27.05 -4.03 -15.26
C ARG A 37 -27.43 -4.33 -13.81
N LYS A 38 -28.52 -5.08 -13.57
CA LYS A 38 -28.88 -5.54 -12.22
C LYS A 38 -27.79 -6.42 -11.60
N TRP A 39 -27.19 -7.30 -12.40
CA TRP A 39 -26.07 -8.12 -11.97
C TRP A 39 -24.83 -7.30 -11.64
N ALA A 40 -24.53 -6.26 -12.43
CA ALA A 40 -23.42 -5.35 -12.18
C ALA A 40 -23.66 -4.51 -10.91
N ASP A 41 -24.86 -3.93 -10.75
CA ASP A 41 -25.23 -3.14 -9.58
C ASP A 41 -25.24 -3.99 -8.29
N ALA A 42 -25.53 -5.29 -8.38
CA ALA A 42 -25.44 -6.21 -7.25
C ALA A 42 -23.99 -6.62 -6.91
N ARG A 43 -23.07 -6.57 -7.88
CA ARG A 43 -21.67 -7.00 -7.71
C ARG A 43 -20.74 -5.85 -7.33
N TYR A 44 -21.07 -4.63 -7.69
CA TYR A 44 -20.26 -3.44 -7.41
C TYR A 44 -20.98 -2.53 -6.42
N LEU A 45 -20.28 -2.20 -5.33
CA LEU A 45 -20.73 -1.16 -4.41
C LEU A 45 -20.85 0.17 -5.15
N PRO A 46 -21.85 1.01 -4.81
CA PRO A 46 -21.89 2.39 -5.24
C PRO A 46 -20.54 3.07 -5.00
N ARG A 47 -20.10 3.93 -5.93
CA ARG A 47 -18.80 4.63 -5.82
C ARG A 47 -18.63 5.38 -4.49
N ASP A 48 -19.73 5.85 -3.92
CA ASP A 48 -19.75 6.55 -2.63
C ASP A 48 -19.38 5.60 -1.47
N ASP A 49 -19.91 4.38 -1.46
CA ASP A 49 -19.60 3.37 -0.43
C ASP A 49 -18.16 2.89 -0.53
N LEU A 50 -17.64 2.77 -1.77
CA LEU A 50 -16.23 2.45 -2.00
C LEU A 50 -15.30 3.52 -1.41
N ALA A 51 -15.67 4.81 -1.53
CA ALA A 51 -14.88 5.89 -0.95
C ALA A 51 -14.85 5.82 0.58
N TYR A 52 -15.97 5.45 1.22
CA TYR A 52 -16.04 5.24 2.67
C TYR A 52 -15.17 4.09 3.15
N GLU A 53 -15.08 2.98 2.39
CA GLU A 53 -14.21 1.86 2.74
C GLU A 53 -12.72 2.13 2.48
N LEU A 54 -12.39 2.98 1.50
CA LEU A 54 -11.01 3.33 1.17
C LEU A 54 -10.39 4.32 2.17
N LEU A 55 -11.19 5.15 2.83
CA LEU A 55 -10.72 6.08 3.87
C LEU A 55 -9.98 5.40 5.05
N PRO A 56 -10.54 4.38 5.72
CA PRO A 56 -9.85 3.70 6.82
C PRO A 56 -8.62 2.91 6.32
N LEU A 57 -8.65 2.40 5.08
CA LEU A 57 -7.48 1.76 4.47
C LEU A 57 -6.35 2.76 4.28
N LYS A 58 -6.64 3.95 3.73
CA LYS A 58 -5.66 5.03 3.59
C LYS A 58 -5.07 5.42 4.94
N ALA A 59 -5.89 5.65 5.95
CA ALA A 59 -5.42 5.97 7.30
C ALA A 59 -4.55 4.86 7.92
N SER A 60 -4.85 3.60 7.60
CA SER A 60 -4.05 2.46 8.05
C SER A 60 -2.69 2.39 7.36
N ILE A 61 -2.64 2.69 6.06
CA ILE A 61 -1.39 2.81 5.28
C ILE A 61 -0.52 3.94 5.84
N ASP A 62 -1.08 5.13 6.01
CA ASP A 62 -0.35 6.28 6.57
C ASP A 62 0.26 5.97 7.96
N LYS A 63 -0.46 5.18 8.78
CA LYS A 63 0.02 4.72 10.08
C LYS A 63 1.15 3.69 9.98
N VAL A 64 1.13 2.84 8.95
CA VAL A 64 2.21 1.87 8.68
C VAL A 64 3.45 2.61 8.21
N ASP A 65 3.32 3.55 7.27
CA ASP A 65 4.44 4.35 6.76
C ASP A 65 5.13 5.10 7.91
N ALA A 66 4.36 5.78 8.77
CA ALA A 66 4.93 6.46 9.93
C ALA A 66 5.63 5.51 10.94
N LYS A 67 5.24 4.23 10.99
CA LYS A 67 5.94 3.22 11.81
C LYS A 67 7.22 2.74 11.14
N VAL A 68 7.22 2.60 9.81
CA VAL A 68 8.40 2.23 9.03
C VAL A 68 9.46 3.31 9.17
N ASP A 69 9.11 4.59 8.95
CA ASP A 69 10.05 5.71 9.11
C ASP A 69 10.68 5.73 10.51
N ARG A 70 9.88 5.49 11.55
CA ARG A 70 10.38 5.43 12.94
C ARG A 70 11.30 4.23 13.17
N LEU A 71 11.08 3.11 12.50
CA LEU A 71 11.94 1.93 12.60
C LEU A 71 13.27 2.18 11.90
N GLU A 72 13.25 2.79 10.71
CA GLU A 72 14.45 3.18 9.99
C GLU A 72 15.33 4.12 10.83
N MET A 73 14.73 5.18 11.40
CA MET A 73 15.46 6.09 12.30
C MET A 73 16.07 5.39 13.51
N LYS A 74 15.37 4.39 14.07
CA LYS A 74 15.89 3.60 15.21
C LYS A 74 17.05 2.71 14.78
N ILE A 75 16.96 2.08 13.61
CA ILE A 75 18.01 1.23 13.06
C ILE A 75 19.27 2.08 12.81
N ASP A 76 19.13 3.23 12.16
CA ASP A 76 20.25 4.15 11.90
C ASP A 76 20.93 4.62 13.19
N LYS A 77 20.12 4.96 14.19
CA LYS A 77 20.63 5.34 15.51
C LYS A 77 21.39 4.19 16.17
N SER A 78 20.82 2.99 16.21
CA SER A 78 21.47 1.82 16.81
C SER A 78 22.75 1.42 16.05
N ALA A 79 22.75 1.55 14.72
CA ALA A 79 23.94 1.31 13.90
C ALA A 79 25.05 2.34 14.22
N ALA A 80 24.69 3.61 14.39
CA ALA A 80 25.64 4.65 14.78
C ALA A 80 26.22 4.41 16.18
N GLU A 81 25.39 4.04 17.15
CA GLU A 81 25.82 3.70 18.52
C GLU A 81 26.79 2.50 18.52
N LEU A 82 26.45 1.42 17.79
CA LEU A 82 27.32 0.25 17.64
C LEU A 82 28.66 0.61 16.98
N LYS A 83 28.65 1.46 15.94
CA LYS A 83 29.88 1.91 15.27
C LYS A 83 30.79 2.68 16.24
N ILE A 84 30.23 3.56 17.07
CA ILE A 84 30.97 4.31 18.08
C ILE A 84 31.56 3.36 19.12
N GLU A 85 30.79 2.39 19.60
CA GLU A 85 31.26 1.42 20.58
C GLU A 85 32.40 0.54 20.04
N ILE A 86 32.27 0.04 18.81
CA ILE A 86 33.32 -0.72 18.13
C ILE A 86 34.59 0.13 18.01
N MET A 87 34.46 1.40 17.62
CA MET A 87 35.61 2.29 17.48
C MET A 87 36.31 2.51 18.83
N ARG A 88 35.55 2.74 19.90
CA ARG A 88 36.08 2.89 21.26
C ARG A 88 36.88 1.67 21.70
N TRP A 89 36.33 0.46 21.54
CA TRP A 89 37.02 -0.77 21.92
C TRP A 89 38.23 -1.06 21.04
N THR A 90 38.13 -0.78 19.74
CA THR A 90 39.23 -0.96 18.79
C THR A 90 40.43 -0.06 19.15
N VAL A 91 40.17 1.21 19.48
CA VAL A 91 41.21 2.15 19.91
C VAL A 91 41.83 1.70 21.24
N ALA A 92 41.02 1.27 22.21
CA ALA A 92 41.52 0.77 23.49
C ALA A 92 42.42 -0.48 23.32
N LEU A 93 42.03 -1.43 22.48
CA LEU A 93 42.83 -2.61 22.15
C LEU A 93 44.14 -2.24 21.46
N TRP A 94 44.13 -1.24 20.57
CA TRP A 94 45.32 -0.74 19.91
C TRP A 94 46.35 -0.21 20.91
N PHE A 95 45.92 0.64 21.84
CA PHE A 95 46.82 1.16 22.89
C PHE A 95 47.33 0.04 23.81
N LEU A 96 46.49 -0.94 24.14
CA LEU A 96 46.90 -2.08 24.94
C LEU A 96 47.98 -2.91 24.23
N GLN A 97 47.81 -3.18 22.93
CA GLN A 97 48.79 -3.90 22.12
C GLN A 97 50.11 -3.15 22.03
N VAL A 98 50.07 -1.83 21.75
CA VAL A 98 51.28 -1.00 21.68
C VAL A 98 52.02 -0.97 23.02
N GLY A 99 51.29 -0.80 24.13
CA GLY A 99 51.87 -0.83 25.46
C GLY A 99 52.51 -2.17 25.80
N PHE A 100 51.83 -3.27 25.46
CA PHE A 100 52.34 -4.62 25.68
C PHE A 100 53.61 -4.90 24.85
N VAL A 101 53.62 -4.55 23.56
CA VAL A 101 54.81 -4.69 22.69
C VAL A 101 55.97 -3.84 23.21
N THR A 102 55.70 -2.60 23.62
CA THR A 102 56.73 -1.70 24.17
C THR A 102 57.34 -2.27 25.46
N ALA A 103 56.52 -2.82 26.35
CA ALA A 103 56.99 -3.45 27.58
C ALA A 103 57.83 -4.71 27.32
N LEU A 104 57.45 -5.53 26.33
CA LEU A 104 58.22 -6.70 25.91
C LEU A 104 59.57 -6.30 25.33
N VAL A 105 59.62 -5.29 24.45
CA VAL A 105 60.88 -4.79 23.89
C VAL A 105 61.80 -4.30 25.00
N PHE A 106 61.30 -3.45 25.91
CA PHE A 106 62.09 -2.93 27.02
C PHE A 106 62.68 -4.04 27.90
N LYS A 107 61.90 -5.08 28.20
CA LYS A 107 62.34 -6.25 28.98
C LYS A 107 63.38 -7.12 28.24
N LEU A 108 63.39 -7.12 26.91
CA LEU A 108 64.33 -7.91 26.11
C LEU A 108 65.64 -7.17 25.83
N THR A 109 65.62 -5.83 25.82
CA THR A 109 66.80 -5.00 25.53
C THR A 109 67.50 -4.41 26.77
N GLY A 110 66.84 -4.40 27.93
CA GLY A 110 67.43 -3.99 29.21
C GLY A 110 67.84 -5.20 30.04
#